data_AF-A0A257VVP6-F1
#
_entry.id   AF-A0A257VVP6-F1
#
_cell.length_a   1.000
_cell.length_b   1.000
_cell.length_c   1.000
_cell.angle_alpha   90.00
_cell.angle_beta   90.00
_cell.angle_gamma   90.00
#
_symmetry.space_group_name_H-M   'P 1'
#
loop_
_entity.id
_entity.type
_entity.pdbx_description
1 polymer ?
#
loop_
_entity_poly.entity_id
_entity_poly.type
_entity_poly.pdbx_seq_one_letter_code
_entity_poly.pdbx_strand_id
1 'polypeptide(L)' 'MVGNQQRKRPFLRLFFTCHLSLITILTPLAANAGLIRDAEIEHTLRAYADPIFDAADITPSSVRILIIDDPSINAFVAG' A
#
# COMPACT_ATOMS: atom_id res chain seq x y z
N MET A 1 53.08 41.03 5.15
CA MET A 1 52.63 40.33 6.38
C MET A 1 51.56 39.33 5.98
N VAL A 2 51.91 38.05 5.98
CA VAL A 2 50.99 36.94 5.72
C VAL A 2 50.37 36.51 7.05
N GLY A 3 49.05 36.46 7.11
CA GLY A 3 48.33 35.81 8.20
C GLY A 3 46.83 35.83 7.91
N ASN A 4 46.05 34.81 8.23
CA ASN A 4 46.30 33.49 8.79
C ASN A 4 44.93 32.79 8.68
N GLN A 5 44.91 31.63 8.03
CA GLN A 5 43.73 30.81 7.80
C GLN A 5 43.06 30.38 9.12
N GLN A 6 41.88 30.91 9.43
CA GLN A 6 41.07 30.47 10.58
C GLN A 6 39.92 29.57 10.12
N ARG A 7 40.18 28.26 10.20
CA ARG A 7 39.20 27.16 10.06
C ARG A 7 38.05 27.35 11.05
N LYS A 8 36.81 27.53 10.58
CA LYS A 8 35.60 27.32 11.40
C LYS A 8 34.67 26.30 10.75
N ARG A 9 34.91 25.06 11.17
CA ARG A 9 34.16 23.79 11.03
C ARG A 9 32.73 23.89 10.44
N PRO A 10 32.55 23.77 9.10
CA PRO A 10 31.24 23.53 8.51
C PRO A 10 30.82 22.05 8.60
N PHE A 11 31.80 21.15 8.86
CA PHE A 11 31.61 19.70 8.83
C PHE A 11 30.62 19.17 9.88
N LEU A 12 30.49 19.82 11.05
CA LEU A 12 29.62 19.30 12.11
C LEU A 12 28.12 19.52 11.83
N ARG A 13 27.77 20.55 11.05
CA ARG A 13 26.38 20.77 10.61
C ARG A 13 25.96 19.77 9.53
N LEU A 14 26.90 19.35 8.69
CA LEU A 14 26.69 18.42 7.58
C LEU A 14 26.26 17.02 8.05
N PHE A 15 26.75 16.55 9.21
CA PHE A 15 26.38 15.25 9.77
C PHE A 15 24.94 15.19 10.30
N PHE A 16 24.44 16.27 10.93
CA PHE A 16 23.07 16.32 11.45
C PHE A 16 22.02 16.41 10.34
N THR A 17 22.34 17.10 9.23
CA THR A 17 21.45 17.17 8.05
C THR A 17 21.41 15.84 7.29
N CYS A 18 22.54 15.12 7.26
CA CYS A 18 22.63 13.81 6.61
C CYS A 18 21.74 12.76 7.31
N HIS A 19 21.66 12.78 8.65
CA HIS A 19 20.88 11.77 9.39
C HIS A 19 19.36 11.91 9.21
N LEU A 20 18.85 13.14 9.09
CA LEU A 20 17.42 13.40 8.85
C LEU A 20 16.99 13.03 7.42
N SER A 21 17.93 13.10 6.47
CA SER A 21 17.71 12.72 5.07
C SER A 21 17.61 11.21 4.87
N LEU A 22 18.25 10.42 5.76
CA LEU A 22 18.32 8.96 5.64
C LEU A 22 17.02 8.25 6.06
N ILE A 23 16.23 8.85 6.96
CA ILE A 23 15.01 8.22 7.51
C ILE A 23 13.86 8.20 6.46
N THR A 24 13.84 9.15 5.52
CA THR A 24 12.76 9.25 4.52
C THR A 24 12.83 8.15 3.45
N ILE A 25 13.99 7.51 3.24
CA ILE A 25 14.18 6.49 2.20
C ILE A 25 13.63 5.12 2.67
N LEU A 26 13.44 4.92 3.97
CA LEU A 26 13.01 3.63 4.54
C LEU A 26 11.50 3.48 4.73
N THR A 27 10.69 4.48 4.41
CA THR A 27 9.24 4.30 4.45
C THR A 27 8.82 3.47 3.24
N PRO A 28 8.29 2.24 3.42
CA PRO A 28 7.71 1.51 2.30
C PRO A 28 6.60 2.39 1.75
N LEU A 29 6.69 2.72 0.46
CA LEU A 29 5.57 3.35 -0.23
C LEU A 29 4.44 2.34 -0.14
N ALA A 30 3.46 2.59 0.73
CA ALA A 30 2.29 1.74 0.86
C ALA A 30 1.61 1.76 -0.50
N ALA A 31 1.89 0.74 -1.31
CA ALA A 31 1.20 0.52 -2.56
C ALA A 31 -0.23 0.18 -2.15
N ASN A 32 -1.09 1.20 -2.14
CA ASN A 32 -2.51 1.00 -2.00
C ASN A 32 -2.90 0.16 -3.22
N ALA A 33 -3.19 -1.13 -3.00
CA ALA A 33 -3.50 -2.09 -4.06
C ALA A 33 -4.84 -1.81 -4.77
N GLY A 34 -5.39 -0.60 -4.60
CA GLY A 34 -6.69 -0.19 -5.12
C GLY A 34 -7.83 -0.99 -4.52
N LEU A 35 -7.69 -1.58 -3.33
CA LEU A 35 -8.73 -2.46 -2.78
C LEU A 35 -9.90 -1.63 -2.24
N ILE A 36 -11.08 -1.83 -2.81
CA ILE A 36 -12.34 -1.23 -2.36
C ILE A 36 -12.93 -2.10 -1.24
N ARG A 37 -13.35 -1.46 -0.15
CA ARG A 37 -13.99 -2.10 1.02
C ARG A 37 -15.27 -1.38 1.42
N ASP A 38 -16.28 -1.54 0.58
CA ASP A 38 -17.59 -0.95 0.81
C ASP A 38 -18.56 -2.04 1.29
N ALA A 39 -19.19 -1.82 2.45
CA ALA A 39 -20.04 -2.83 3.07
C ALA A 39 -21.31 -3.11 2.27
N GLU A 40 -21.85 -2.12 1.56
CA GLU A 40 -23.07 -2.28 0.76
C GLU A 40 -22.74 -3.08 -0.51
N ILE A 41 -21.69 -2.69 -1.24
CA ILE A 41 -21.26 -3.41 -2.45
C ILE A 41 -20.89 -4.87 -2.11
N GLU A 42 -20.10 -5.09 -1.06
CA GLU A 42 -19.72 -6.43 -0.63
C GLU A 42 -20.95 -7.26 -0.27
N HIS A 43 -21.91 -6.69 0.47
CA HIS A 43 -23.15 -7.36 0.84
C HIS A 43 -23.99 -7.72 -0.38
N THR A 44 -24.16 -6.78 -1.32
CA THR A 44 -24.88 -7.04 -2.57
C THR A 44 -24.23 -8.15 -3.38
N LEU A 45 -22.91 -8.13 -3.54
CA LEU A 45 -22.19 -9.20 -4.25
C LEU A 45 -22.40 -10.56 -3.58
N ARG A 46 -22.36 -10.63 -2.25
CA ARG A 46 -22.65 -11.88 -1.51
C ARG A 46 -24.07 -12.36 -1.69
N ALA A 47 -25.04 -11.46 -1.63
CA ALA A 47 -26.45 -11.81 -1.83
C ALA A 47 -26.70 -12.48 -3.20
N TYR A 48 -25.92 -12.13 -4.22
CA TYR A 48 -25.97 -12.77 -5.54
C TYR A 48 -25.07 -14.00 -5.67
N ALA A 49 -23.87 -13.97 -5.08
CA ALA A 49 -22.85 -15.01 -5.28
C ALA A 49 -23.03 -16.23 -4.37
N ASP A 50 -23.44 -16.03 -3.11
CA ASP A 50 -23.58 -17.12 -2.13
C ASP A 50 -24.52 -18.24 -2.63
N PRO A 51 -25.70 -17.95 -3.23
CA PRO A 51 -26.55 -19.00 -3.82
C PRO A 51 -25.88 -19.78 -4.96
N ILE A 52 -24.96 -19.16 -5.70
CA ILE A 52 -24.21 -19.80 -6.79
C ILE A 52 -23.16 -20.75 -6.19
N PHE A 53 -22.47 -20.33 -5.13
CA PHE A 53 -21.51 -21.17 -4.42
C PHE A 53 -22.20 -22.37 -3.76
N ASP A 54 -23.34 -22.14 -3.09
CA ASP A 54 -24.15 -23.21 -2.50
C ASP A 54 -24.61 -24.23 -3.56
N ALA A 55 -25.09 -23.75 -4.71
CA ALA A 55 -25.49 -24.62 -5.82
C ALA A 55 -24.32 -25.41 -6.42
N ALA A 56 -23.08 -24.92 -6.25
CA ALA A 56 -21.85 -25.57 -6.68
C ALA A 56 -21.21 -26.46 -5.60
N ASP A 57 -21.86 -26.65 -4.44
CA ASP A 57 -21.33 -27.35 -3.27
C ASP A 57 -20.01 -26.74 -2.73
N ILE A 58 -19.87 -25.42 -2.87
CA ILE A 58 -18.75 -24.63 -2.35
C ILE A 58 -19.25 -23.86 -1.13
N THR A 59 -18.62 -24.05 0.03
CA THR A 59 -18.94 -23.28 1.24
C THR A 59 -18.74 -21.78 0.98
N PRO A 60 -19.78 -20.92 1.02
CA PRO A 60 -19.65 -19.51 0.63
C PRO A 60 -18.61 -18.75 1.45
N SER A 61 -18.50 -19.06 2.75
CA SER A 61 -17.52 -18.43 3.65
C SER A 61 -16.06 -18.79 3.35
N SER A 62 -15.81 -19.83 2.54
CA SER A 62 -14.48 -20.17 2.06
C SER A 62 -14.03 -19.33 0.87
N VAL A 63 -14.95 -18.67 0.19
CA VAL A 63 -14.67 -17.80 -0.96
C VAL A 63 -14.52 -16.36 -0.50
N ARG A 64 -13.42 -15.72 -0.90
CA ARG A 64 -13.20 -14.29 -0.68
C ARG A 64 -13.32 -13.53 -1.99
N ILE A 65 -14.29 -12.62 -2.03
CA ILE A 65 -14.45 -11.67 -3.12
C ILE A 65 -13.67 -10.41 -2.76
N LEU A 66 -12.83 -9.93 -3.68
CA LEU A 66 -12.01 -8.73 -3.54
C LEU A 66 -12.31 -7.79 -4.70
N ILE A 67 -12.53 -6.52 -4.41
CA ILE A 67 -12.86 -5.51 -5.41
C ILE A 67 -11.66 -4.60 -5.59
N ILE A 68 -11.19 -4.48 -6.83
CA ILE A 68 -10.05 -3.64 -7.20
C ILE A 68 -10.57 -2.44 -7.97
N ASP A 69 -10.10 -1.25 -7.62
CA ASP A 69 -10.33 0.02 -8.31
C ASP A 69 -9.55 0.03 -9.63
N ASP A 70 -10.10 -0.66 -10.62
CA ASP A 70 -9.58 -0.73 -11.98
C ASP A 70 -10.69 -0.29 -12.97
N PRO A 71 -10.42 0.66 -13.87
CA PRO A 71 -11.42 1.14 -14.83
C PRO A 71 -11.74 0.11 -15.94
N SER A 72 -10.98 -0.98 -16.06
CA SER A 72 -11.23 -2.07 -16.99
C SER A 72 -12.16 -3.11 -16.38
N ILE A 73 -13.05 -3.69 -17.20
CA ILE A 73 -13.94 -4.76 -16.75
C ILE A 73 -13.18 -6.09 -16.75
N ASN A 74 -12.94 -6.65 -15.57
CA ASN A 74 -12.19 -7.89 -15.43
C ASN A 74 -12.56 -8.62 -14.12
N ALA A 75 -12.35 -9.93 -14.10
CA ALA A 75 -12.45 -10.78 -12.92
C ALA A 75 -11.56 -12.01 -13.09
N PHE A 76 -10.87 -12.40 -12.02
CA PHE A 76 -10.02 -13.58 -11.99
C PHE A 76 -10.13 -14.27 -10.62
N VAL A 77 -9.76 -15.54 -10.57
CA VAL A 77 -9.69 -16.35 -9.35
C VAL A 77 -8.24 -16.77 -9.11
N ALA A 78 -7.84 -16.81 -7.85
CA ALA A 78 -6.55 -17.32 -7.42
C ALA A 78 -6.77 -18.19 -6.18
N GLY A 79 -6.06 -19.33 -6.12
CA GLY A 79 -6.16 -20.33 -5.07
C GLY A 79 -5.05 -21.35 -5.18
#